data_AF-A0A9D6ZJ43-F1
#
_entry.id   AF-A0A9D6ZJ43-F1
#
_cell.length_a   1.000
_cell.length_b   1.000
_cell.length_c   1.000
_cell.angle_alpha   90.00
_cell.angle_beta   90.00
_cell.angle_gamma   90.00
#
_symmetry.space_group_name_H-M   'P 1'
#
loop_
_entity.id
_entity.type
_entity.pdbx_description
1 polymer ?
#
loop_
_entity_poly.entity_id
_entity_poly.type
_entity_poly.pdbx_seq_one_letter_code
_entity_poly.pdbx_strand_id
1 'polypeptide(L)'
;MKHQPYELAKIHPDALSASFQHRKELSDKFRDVLGLMYLDYISIEIINPDEEFIFLSAFPAVNFNLISNHFWPYDGAISPSFYKHQTFIQWEEAYHPVFYHELKKTKESEFGFCCGFSLVRKINQFYLLYSFATKNSDKEIKNFFHEKINDVLKIGDYCYKLIRPIYLNYSPVYRPPIITQFYPFVSGVPKESVNFSSHLKLVVNNV
;
A
#
# COMPACT_ATOMS: atom_id res chain seq x y z
N MET A 1 19.49 -7.31 -23.15
CA MET A 1 18.38 -6.41 -23.57
C MET A 1 17.90 -5.72 -22.30
N LYS A 2 17.89 -4.39 -22.21
CA LYS A 2 17.37 -3.71 -21.00
C LYS A 2 15.85 -3.68 -21.12
N HIS A 3 15.14 -4.35 -20.21
CA HIS A 3 13.68 -4.36 -20.19
C HIS A 3 13.17 -3.05 -19.62
N GLN A 4 12.11 -2.50 -20.23
CA GLN A 4 11.54 -1.23 -19.84
C GLN A 4 10.78 -1.38 -18.51
N PRO A 5 11.08 -0.57 -17.48
CA PRO A 5 10.32 -0.58 -16.24
C PRO A 5 8.92 0.03 -16.46
N TYR A 6 8.03 -0.18 -15.49
CA TYR A 6 6.80 0.60 -15.42
C TYR A 6 7.09 2.07 -15.08
N GLU A 7 6.06 2.92 -15.12
CA GLU A 7 6.16 4.28 -14.56
C GLU A 7 6.60 4.18 -13.09
N LEU A 8 7.58 4.99 -12.70
CA LEU A 8 8.21 4.88 -11.40
C LEU A 8 7.55 5.81 -10.40
N ALA A 9 7.08 5.26 -9.30
CA ALA A 9 6.81 6.06 -8.11
C ALA A 9 8.14 6.52 -7.50
N LYS A 10 8.16 7.72 -6.90
CA LYS A 10 9.35 8.24 -6.24
C LYS A 10 9.44 7.62 -4.84
N ILE A 11 10.50 6.87 -4.55
CA ILE A 11 10.72 6.31 -3.21
C ILE A 11 11.26 7.44 -2.31
N HIS A 12 10.62 7.68 -1.16
CA HIS A 12 11.16 8.59 -0.15
C HIS A 12 12.53 8.10 0.35
N PRO A 13 13.55 8.96 0.57
CA PRO A 13 14.87 8.53 1.03
C PRO A 13 14.83 7.65 2.29
N ASP A 14 13.93 7.95 3.22
CA ASP A 14 13.71 7.18 4.45
C ASP A 14 12.69 6.04 4.34
N ALA A 15 12.16 5.71 3.16
CA ALA A 15 11.11 4.70 3.05
C ALA A 15 11.52 3.34 3.63
N LEU A 16 12.76 2.92 3.36
CA LEU A 16 13.33 1.68 3.93
C LEU A 16 13.54 1.79 5.44
N SER A 17 14.19 2.87 5.90
CA SER A 17 14.53 3.04 7.31
C SER A 17 13.27 3.18 8.18
N ALA A 18 12.24 3.87 7.71
CA ALA A 18 10.99 4.10 8.43
C ALA A 18 10.31 2.80 8.86
N SER A 19 10.13 1.88 7.91
CA SER A 19 9.52 0.58 8.15
C SER A 19 10.33 -0.28 9.13
N PHE A 20 11.67 -0.31 9.02
CA PHE A 20 12.51 -1.09 9.93
C PHE A 20 12.63 -0.50 11.33
N GLN A 21 12.73 0.84 11.43
CA GLN A 21 12.82 1.56 12.69
C GLN A 21 11.56 1.35 13.54
N HIS A 22 10.39 1.37 12.89
CA HIS A 22 9.11 1.18 13.56
C HIS A 22 8.59 -0.26 13.53
N ARG A 23 9.36 -1.25 13.07
CA ARG A 23 8.86 -2.63 12.82
C ARG A 23 8.12 -3.24 14.00
N LYS A 24 8.61 -3.03 15.22
CA LYS A 24 7.99 -3.58 16.45
C LYS A 24 6.66 -2.89 16.72
N GLU A 25 6.65 -1.56 16.66
CA GLU A 25 5.46 -0.75 16.85
C GLU A 25 4.39 -1.06 15.78
N LEU A 26 4.79 -1.19 14.50
CA LEU A 26 3.93 -1.57 13.40
C LEU A 26 3.34 -2.98 13.59
N SER A 27 4.18 -3.94 13.98
CA SER A 27 3.73 -5.31 14.28
C SER A 27 2.72 -5.33 15.42
N ASP A 28 2.98 -4.59 16.51
CA ASP A 28 2.07 -4.50 17.65
C ASP A 28 0.74 -3.83 17.26
N LYS A 29 0.77 -2.78 16.43
CA LYS A 29 -0.42 -2.09 15.91
C LYS A 29 -1.26 -2.97 14.98
N PHE A 30 -0.63 -3.84 14.19
CA PHE A 30 -1.32 -4.69 13.22
C PHE A 30 -1.68 -6.07 13.77
N ARG A 31 -1.21 -6.42 14.96
CA ARG A 31 -1.42 -7.75 15.56
C ARG A 31 -2.89 -8.16 15.61
N ASP A 32 -3.78 -7.23 15.92
CA ASP A 32 -5.21 -7.52 16.11
C ASP A 32 -5.94 -7.80 14.78
N VAL A 33 -5.32 -7.47 13.64
CA VAL A 33 -5.88 -7.71 12.31
C VAL A 33 -5.21 -8.86 11.56
N LEU A 34 -3.96 -9.19 11.90
CA LEU A 34 -3.28 -10.35 11.34
C LEU A 34 -3.99 -11.64 11.78
N GLY A 35 -4.28 -12.51 10.83
CA GLY A 35 -5.10 -13.71 10.97
C GLY A 35 -6.60 -13.48 10.74
N LEU A 36 -7.10 -12.25 10.85
CA LEU A 36 -8.49 -11.96 10.48
C LEU A 36 -8.66 -12.13 8.98
N MET A 37 -9.75 -12.77 8.58
CA MET A 37 -10.08 -12.96 7.16
C MET A 37 -8.94 -13.61 6.36
N TYR A 38 -8.14 -14.48 7.01
CA TYR A 38 -6.98 -15.13 6.42
C TYR A 38 -5.84 -14.17 6.00
N LEU A 39 -5.79 -12.96 6.54
CA LEU A 39 -4.72 -12.00 6.23
C LEU A 39 -3.45 -12.32 7.03
N ASP A 40 -2.37 -12.68 6.34
CA ASP A 40 -1.07 -13.00 6.94
C ASP A 40 -0.05 -11.88 6.78
N TYR A 41 -0.36 -10.90 5.93
CA TYR A 41 0.50 -9.77 5.62
C TYR A 41 -0.32 -8.51 5.48
N ILE A 42 0.24 -7.41 5.97
CA ILE A 42 -0.25 -6.06 5.72
C ILE A 42 0.92 -5.08 5.58
N SER A 43 0.84 -4.25 4.54
CA SER A 43 1.66 -3.07 4.33
C SER A 43 0.76 -1.94 3.85
N ILE A 44 1.12 -0.71 4.22
CA ILE A 44 0.43 0.48 3.76
C ILE A 44 1.44 1.39 3.11
N GLU A 45 1.26 1.63 1.82
CA GLU A 45 2.01 2.62 1.07
C GLU A 45 1.20 3.93 1.02
N ILE A 46 1.82 5.03 1.47
CA ILE A 46 1.23 6.36 1.47
C ILE A 46 2.00 7.19 0.45
N ILE A 47 1.34 7.55 -0.64
CA ILE A 47 1.88 8.34 -1.75
C ILE A 47 1.36 9.77 -1.60
N ASN A 48 2.28 10.72 -1.48
CA ASN A 48 1.97 12.13 -1.30
C ASN A 48 1.71 12.86 -2.64
N PRO A 49 1.33 14.15 -2.62
CA PRO A 49 1.06 14.92 -3.83
C PRO A 49 2.25 15.07 -4.79
N ASP A 50 3.49 14.90 -4.31
CA ASP A 50 4.71 14.90 -5.12
C ASP A 50 5.05 13.50 -5.67
N GLU A 51 4.09 12.57 -5.59
CA GLU A 51 4.23 11.17 -6.01
C GLU A 51 5.34 10.40 -5.30
N GLU A 52 5.73 10.90 -4.12
CA GLU A 52 6.69 10.27 -3.26
C GLU A 52 6.00 9.37 -2.24
N PHE A 53 6.49 8.14 -2.11
CA PHE A 53 5.86 7.14 -1.26
C PHE A 53 6.76 6.65 -0.13
N ILE A 54 6.08 6.38 0.99
CA ILE A 54 6.62 5.68 2.15
C ILE A 54 5.75 4.45 2.37
N PHE A 55 6.39 3.31 2.65
CA PHE A 55 5.69 2.08 3.02
C PHE A 55 5.91 1.80 4.51
N LEU A 56 4.84 1.40 5.19
CA LEU A 56 4.84 1.01 6.60
C LEU A 56 4.22 -0.39 6.71
N SER A 57 5.03 -1.37 7.09
CA SER A 57 4.66 -2.79 7.08
C SER A 57 5.00 -3.47 8.42
N ALA A 58 4.17 -4.43 8.82
CA ALA A 58 4.55 -5.37 9.90
C ALA A 58 5.69 -6.31 9.46
N PHE A 59 5.85 -6.53 8.15
CA PHE A 59 6.85 -7.41 7.56
C PHE A 59 7.70 -6.62 6.55
N PRO A 60 8.59 -5.72 7.02
CA PRO A 60 9.33 -4.81 6.16
C PRO A 60 10.24 -5.52 5.15
N ALA A 61 10.59 -6.79 5.41
CA ALA A 61 11.43 -7.61 4.55
C ALA A 61 10.88 -7.76 3.11
N VAL A 62 9.55 -7.79 2.93
CA VAL A 62 8.94 -7.92 1.58
C VAL A 62 9.33 -6.73 0.70
N ASN A 63 9.04 -5.51 1.16
CA ASN A 63 9.38 -4.27 0.44
C ASN A 63 10.88 -4.03 0.38
N PHE A 64 11.62 -4.42 1.43
CA PHE A 64 13.08 -4.35 1.44
C PHE A 64 13.70 -5.18 0.33
N ASN A 65 13.33 -6.45 0.21
CA ASN A 65 13.87 -7.33 -0.82
C ASN A 65 13.53 -6.81 -2.21
N LEU A 66 12.31 -6.29 -2.42
CA LEU A 66 11.88 -5.68 -3.66
C LEU A 66 12.77 -4.49 -4.06
N ILE A 67 13.10 -3.62 -3.11
CA ILE A 67 13.89 -2.41 -3.34
C ILE A 67 15.38 -2.74 -3.48
N SER A 68 15.94 -3.52 -2.56
CA SER A 68 17.35 -3.88 -2.52
C SER A 68 17.79 -4.75 -3.70
N ASN A 69 16.88 -5.58 -4.24
CA ASN A 69 17.15 -6.35 -5.45
C ASN A 69 16.80 -5.59 -6.75
N HIS A 70 16.44 -4.31 -6.66
CA HIS A 70 16.06 -3.46 -7.80
C HIS A 70 14.87 -3.99 -8.63
N PHE A 71 13.96 -4.74 -8.00
CA PHE A 71 12.76 -5.27 -8.65
C PHE A 71 11.56 -4.33 -8.56
N TRP A 72 11.57 -3.36 -7.64
CA TRP A 72 10.50 -2.36 -7.49
C TRP A 72 10.08 -1.62 -8.77
N PRO A 73 10.96 -1.31 -9.75
CA PRO A 73 10.56 -0.67 -11.02
C PRO A 73 9.66 -1.55 -11.90
N TYR A 74 9.62 -2.85 -11.61
CA TYR A 74 8.94 -3.89 -12.37
C TYR A 74 7.72 -4.44 -11.63
N ASP A 75 7.40 -3.89 -10.46
CA ASP A 75 6.20 -4.22 -9.71
C ASP A 75 5.10 -3.20 -10.02
N GLY A 76 4.14 -3.62 -10.84
CA GLY A 76 3.01 -2.77 -11.21
C GLY A 76 2.17 -2.37 -10.01
N ALA A 77 2.12 -3.16 -8.92
CA ALA A 77 1.29 -2.85 -7.76
C ALA A 77 1.66 -1.52 -7.08
N ILE A 78 2.90 -1.07 -7.24
CA ILE A 78 3.40 0.22 -6.72
C ILE A 78 3.68 1.25 -7.84
N SER A 79 3.34 0.93 -9.08
CA SER A 79 3.52 1.83 -10.22
C SER A 79 2.32 2.77 -10.39
N PRO A 80 2.53 4.06 -10.72
CA PRO A 80 1.43 4.98 -10.98
C PRO A 80 0.56 4.56 -12.16
N SER A 81 1.12 3.86 -13.14
CA SER A 81 0.35 3.31 -14.26
C SER A 81 -0.76 2.34 -13.80
N PHE A 82 -0.61 1.70 -12.64
CA PHE A 82 -1.64 0.85 -12.04
C PHE A 82 -2.46 1.62 -11.01
N TYR A 83 -1.85 2.17 -9.96
CA TYR A 83 -2.63 2.71 -8.84
C TYR A 83 -3.45 3.97 -9.20
N LYS A 84 -3.11 4.69 -10.28
CA LYS A 84 -3.94 5.80 -10.76
C LYS A 84 -5.20 5.33 -11.50
N HIS A 85 -5.24 4.08 -11.95
CA HIS A 85 -6.28 3.54 -12.84
C HIS A 85 -7.02 2.32 -12.28
N GLN A 86 -6.49 1.71 -11.22
CA GLN A 86 -7.01 0.50 -10.60
C GLN A 86 -7.22 0.72 -9.11
N THR A 87 -8.26 0.06 -8.60
CA THR A 87 -8.75 0.17 -7.23
C THR A 87 -8.50 -1.11 -6.45
N PHE A 88 -8.35 -2.21 -7.19
CA PHE A 88 -7.92 -3.52 -6.75
C PHE A 88 -6.83 -3.98 -7.71
N ILE A 89 -5.66 -4.34 -7.16
CA ILE A 89 -4.53 -4.82 -7.94
C ILE A 89 -4.11 -6.18 -7.40
N GLN A 90 -4.39 -7.25 -8.15
CA GLN A 90 -3.81 -8.55 -7.88
C GLN A 90 -2.32 -8.52 -8.23
N TRP A 91 -1.43 -8.87 -7.29
CA TRP A 91 0.01 -8.67 -7.53
C TRP A 91 0.54 -9.45 -8.73
N GLU A 92 0.12 -10.71 -8.89
CA GLU A 92 0.55 -11.56 -9.99
C GLU A 92 0.21 -10.97 -11.37
N GLU A 93 -0.90 -10.25 -11.47
CA GLU A 93 -1.35 -9.60 -12.72
C GLU A 93 -0.57 -8.30 -12.98
N ALA A 94 0.04 -7.73 -11.95
CA ALA A 94 0.81 -6.50 -12.01
C ALA A 94 2.33 -6.73 -12.16
N TYR A 95 2.79 -7.98 -12.10
CA TYR A 95 4.20 -8.28 -12.28
C TYR A 95 4.64 -8.14 -13.73
N HIS A 96 5.78 -7.50 -13.93
CA HIS A 96 6.37 -7.41 -15.26
C HIS A 96 6.67 -8.83 -15.80
N PRO A 97 6.21 -9.20 -17.01
CA PRO A 97 6.29 -10.57 -17.50
C PRO A 97 7.68 -11.18 -17.49
N VAL A 98 8.71 -10.38 -17.79
CA VAL A 98 10.11 -10.82 -17.81
C VAL A 98 10.65 -11.16 -16.42
N PHE A 99 10.20 -10.46 -15.38
CA PHE A 99 10.65 -10.63 -14.00
C PHE A 99 9.59 -11.32 -13.14
N TYR A 100 8.60 -11.97 -13.78
CA TYR A 100 7.43 -12.50 -13.09
C TYR A 100 7.83 -13.48 -11.99
N HIS A 101 8.74 -14.40 -12.27
CA HIS A 101 9.16 -15.42 -11.31
C HIS A 101 9.98 -14.83 -10.17
N GLU A 102 10.84 -13.86 -10.45
CA GLU A 102 11.64 -13.14 -9.46
C GLU A 102 10.77 -12.29 -8.55
N LEU A 103 9.81 -11.56 -9.11
CA LEU A 103 8.83 -10.76 -8.36
C LEU A 103 7.97 -11.65 -7.48
N LYS A 104 7.40 -12.72 -8.05
CA LYS A 104 6.59 -13.70 -7.31
C LYS A 104 7.39 -14.36 -6.20
N LYS A 105 8.64 -14.75 -6.46
CA LYS A 105 9.52 -15.30 -5.44
C LYS A 105 9.78 -14.30 -4.32
N THR A 106 10.17 -13.08 -4.68
CA THR A 106 10.58 -12.02 -3.76
C THR A 106 9.43 -11.50 -2.90
N LYS A 107 8.22 -11.38 -3.45
CA LYS A 107 7.07 -10.85 -2.72
C LYS A 107 6.23 -11.91 -2.04
N GLU A 108 6.18 -13.13 -2.59
CA GLU A 108 5.21 -14.14 -2.16
C GLU A 108 5.88 -15.44 -1.70
N SER A 109 6.57 -16.15 -2.60
CA SER A 109 7.03 -17.52 -2.31
C SER A 109 8.02 -17.61 -1.13
N GLU A 110 8.95 -16.66 -0.99
CA GLU A 110 9.90 -16.63 0.14
C GLU A 110 9.24 -16.42 1.50
N PHE A 111 8.05 -15.82 1.51
CA PHE A 111 7.27 -15.55 2.71
C PHE A 111 6.14 -16.57 2.91
N GLY A 112 6.01 -17.53 1.99
CA GLY A 112 4.97 -18.56 2.00
C GLY A 112 3.58 -18.05 1.61
N PHE A 113 3.46 -16.87 1.00
CA PHE A 113 2.17 -16.36 0.54
C PHE A 113 1.72 -17.11 -0.71
N CYS A 114 0.43 -17.43 -0.76
CA CYS A 114 -0.21 -18.06 -1.91
C CYS A 114 -0.80 -17.04 -2.89
N CYS A 115 -1.23 -15.89 -2.38
CA CYS A 115 -1.60 -14.74 -3.18
C CYS A 115 -1.48 -13.44 -2.37
N GLY A 116 -1.22 -12.34 -3.07
CA GLY A 116 -1.31 -10.98 -2.53
C GLY A 116 -2.03 -10.02 -3.47
N PHE A 117 -2.54 -8.94 -2.89
CA PHE A 117 -3.29 -7.92 -3.60
C PHE A 117 -3.16 -6.57 -2.89
N SER A 118 -3.44 -5.48 -3.60
CA SER A 118 -3.46 -4.13 -3.06
C SER A 118 -4.80 -3.45 -3.33
N LEU A 119 -5.34 -2.78 -2.32
CA LEU A 119 -6.52 -1.92 -2.44
C LEU A 119 -6.05 -0.47 -2.55
N VAL A 120 -6.52 0.25 -3.57
CA VAL A 120 -6.12 1.63 -3.81
C VAL A 120 -7.23 2.58 -3.40
N ARG A 121 -6.86 3.58 -2.60
CA ARG A 121 -7.71 4.71 -2.24
C ARG A 121 -7.06 6.02 -2.66
N LYS A 122 -7.75 6.78 -3.51
CA LYS A 122 -7.45 8.19 -3.70
C LYS A 122 -8.27 9.01 -2.72
N ILE A 123 -7.61 9.77 -1.85
CA ILE A 123 -8.27 10.68 -0.91
C ILE A 123 -7.55 12.02 -0.98
N ASN A 124 -8.27 13.06 -1.42
CA ASN A 124 -7.69 14.33 -1.81
C ASN A 124 -6.58 14.11 -2.86
N GLN A 125 -5.37 14.58 -2.58
CA GLN A 125 -4.19 14.45 -3.43
C GLN A 125 -3.28 13.27 -3.04
N PHE A 126 -3.71 12.42 -2.10
CA PHE A 126 -2.95 11.25 -1.68
C PHE A 126 -3.51 9.98 -2.33
N TYR A 127 -2.61 9.03 -2.59
CA TYR A 127 -2.98 7.64 -2.79
C TYR A 127 -2.54 6.81 -1.58
N LEU A 128 -3.47 6.00 -1.07
CA LEU A 128 -3.21 5.01 -0.04
C LEU A 128 -3.36 3.64 -0.70
N LEU A 129 -2.29 2.84 -0.68
CA LEU A 129 -2.33 1.46 -1.12
C LEU A 129 -2.30 0.59 0.13
N TYR A 130 -3.32 -0.24 0.30
CA TYR A 130 -3.39 -1.23 1.37
C TYR A 130 -3.06 -2.58 0.78
N SER A 131 -1.84 -3.03 1.03
CA SER A 131 -1.25 -4.23 0.46
C SER A 131 -1.40 -5.39 1.43
N PHE A 132 -2.03 -6.47 0.99
CA PHE A 132 -2.38 -7.64 1.78
C PHE A 132 -1.87 -8.93 1.12
N ALA A 133 -1.59 -9.95 1.92
CA ALA A 133 -1.34 -11.30 1.41
C ALA A 133 -1.82 -12.37 2.39
N THR A 134 -2.02 -13.57 1.87
CA THR A 134 -2.45 -14.74 2.63
C THR A 134 -1.56 -15.94 2.35
N LYS A 135 -1.39 -16.78 3.36
CA LYS A 135 -0.80 -18.12 3.27
C LYS A 135 -1.87 -19.20 3.03
N ASN A 136 -3.14 -18.83 3.04
CA ASN A 136 -4.22 -19.76 2.74
C ASN A 136 -4.20 -20.11 1.25
N SER A 137 -4.03 -21.40 0.96
CA SER A 137 -3.93 -21.95 -0.39
C SER A 137 -5.27 -22.40 -0.97
N ASP A 138 -6.40 -22.11 -0.31
CA ASP A 138 -7.73 -22.41 -0.84
C ASP A 138 -7.92 -21.72 -2.20
N LYS A 139 -8.44 -22.46 -3.18
CA LYS A 139 -8.65 -21.95 -4.54
C LYS A 139 -9.68 -20.83 -4.58
N GLU A 140 -10.61 -20.81 -3.62
CA GLU A 140 -11.66 -19.79 -3.52
C GLU A 140 -11.22 -18.54 -2.75
N ILE A 141 -9.99 -18.50 -2.23
CA ILE A 141 -9.55 -17.38 -1.37
C ILE A 141 -9.55 -16.03 -2.11
N LYS A 142 -9.24 -16.03 -3.42
CA LYS A 142 -9.31 -14.82 -4.25
C LYS A 142 -10.75 -14.33 -4.38
N ASN A 143 -11.71 -15.23 -4.63
CA ASN A 143 -13.13 -14.90 -4.71
C ASN A 143 -13.65 -14.38 -3.36
N PHE A 144 -13.25 -15.01 -2.26
CA PHE A 144 -13.58 -14.55 -0.91
C PHE A 144 -13.15 -13.09 -0.67
N PHE A 145 -11.93 -12.70 -1.04
CA PHE A 145 -11.49 -11.31 -0.89
C PHE A 145 -12.26 -10.34 -1.79
N HIS A 146 -12.61 -10.74 -3.02
CA HIS A 146 -13.46 -9.93 -3.88
C HIS A 146 -14.85 -9.70 -3.28
N GLU A 147 -15.48 -10.73 -2.74
CA GLU A 147 -16.80 -10.62 -2.08
C GLU A 147 -16.74 -9.79 -0.79
N LYS A 148 -15.63 -9.87 -0.06
CA LYS A 148 -15.41 -9.18 1.21
C LYS A 148 -14.59 -7.91 1.10
N ILE A 149 -14.50 -7.34 -0.10
CA ILE A 149 -13.55 -6.25 -0.39
C ILE A 149 -13.73 -5.05 0.53
N ASN A 150 -14.97 -4.71 0.87
CA ASN A 150 -15.28 -3.60 1.75
C ASN A 150 -14.93 -3.87 3.22
N ASP A 151 -14.93 -5.12 3.65
CA ASP A 151 -14.51 -5.48 5.01
C ASP A 151 -12.97 -5.46 5.11
N VAL A 152 -12.28 -5.94 4.08
CA VAL A 152 -10.81 -5.79 3.98
C VAL A 152 -10.40 -4.31 3.90
N LEU A 153 -11.15 -3.49 3.16
CA LEU A 153 -10.92 -2.04 3.07
C LEU A 153 -11.04 -1.35 4.44
N LYS A 154 -12.00 -1.76 5.29
CA LYS A 154 -12.12 -1.25 6.68
C LYS A 154 -10.91 -1.61 7.51
N ILE A 155 -10.36 -2.82 7.35
CA ILE A 155 -9.11 -3.24 8.01
C ILE A 155 -7.96 -2.31 7.59
N GLY A 156 -7.85 -2.02 6.30
CA GLY A 156 -6.87 -1.06 5.77
C GLY A 156 -7.01 0.34 6.37
N ASP A 157 -8.22 0.91 6.39
CA ASP A 157 -8.50 2.22 6.99
C ASP A 157 -8.16 2.26 8.49
N TYR A 158 -8.50 1.19 9.22
CA TYR A 158 -8.18 1.05 10.62
C TYR A 158 -6.66 1.07 10.84
N CYS A 159 -5.93 0.24 10.08
CA CYS A 159 -4.48 0.16 10.17
C CYS A 159 -3.81 1.50 9.79
N TYR A 160 -4.30 2.14 8.72
CA TYR A 160 -3.86 3.46 8.30
C TYR A 160 -3.98 4.49 9.42
N LYS A 161 -5.12 4.53 10.12
CA LYS A 161 -5.32 5.43 11.27
C LYS A 161 -4.27 5.22 12.36
N LEU A 162 -3.86 3.98 12.62
CA LEU A 162 -2.87 3.66 13.65
C LEU A 162 -1.45 4.11 13.31
N ILE A 163 -1.09 4.09 12.02
CA ILE A 163 0.27 4.40 11.53
C ILE A 163 0.42 5.81 10.98
N ARG A 164 -0.69 6.52 10.75
CA ARG A 164 -0.68 7.90 10.26
C ARG A 164 0.23 8.83 11.08
N PRO A 165 0.29 8.74 12.43
CA PRO A 165 1.25 9.52 13.22
C PRO A 165 2.71 9.19 12.92
N ILE A 166 3.04 7.93 12.59
CA ILE A 166 4.41 7.51 12.25
C ILE A 166 4.82 8.15 10.92
N TYR A 167 3.95 8.11 9.91
CA TYR A 167 4.22 8.73 8.61
C TYR A 167 4.59 10.22 8.72
N LEU A 168 3.92 10.96 9.61
CA LEU A 168 4.17 12.39 9.81
C LEU A 168 5.59 12.73 10.27
N ASN A 169 6.33 11.75 10.84
CA ASN A 169 7.73 11.94 11.21
C ASN A 169 8.67 12.02 9.98
N TYR A 170 8.24 11.49 8.84
CA TYR A 170 9.05 11.35 7.64
C TYR A 170 8.61 12.29 6.52
N SER A 171 7.32 12.61 6.42
CA SER A 171 6.81 13.59 5.46
C SER A 171 6.05 14.73 6.17
N PRO A 172 6.75 15.67 6.83
CA PRO A 172 6.10 16.73 7.59
C PRO A 172 5.42 17.79 6.70
N VAL A 173 5.85 17.90 5.43
CA VAL A 173 5.32 18.86 4.45
C VAL A 173 3.87 18.54 4.10
N TYR A 174 3.58 17.27 3.82
CA TYR A 174 2.26 16.82 3.40
C TYR A 174 1.58 16.06 4.51
N ARG A 175 0.45 16.60 5.00
CA ARG A 175 -0.35 15.92 6.00
C ARG A 175 -1.29 14.92 5.32
N PRO A 176 -1.13 13.61 5.57
CA PRO A 176 -1.99 12.62 4.96
C PRO A 176 -3.41 12.75 5.55
N PRO A 177 -4.46 12.38 4.80
CA PRO A 177 -5.85 12.66 5.16
C PRO A 177 -6.27 12.02 6.49
N ILE A 178 -7.29 12.57 7.15
CA ILE A 178 -7.95 11.90 8.28
C ILE A 178 -9.21 11.25 7.75
N ILE A 179 -9.31 9.93 7.89
CA ILE A 179 -10.52 9.18 7.50
C ILE A 179 -11.47 9.17 8.69
N THR A 180 -12.53 9.97 8.62
CA THR A 180 -13.55 10.11 9.69
C THR A 180 -14.81 9.28 9.42
N GLN A 181 -15.01 8.84 8.19
CA GLN A 181 -16.12 7.99 7.78
C GLN A 181 -15.65 6.97 6.74
N PHE A 182 -16.34 5.84 6.68
CA PHE A 182 -16.02 4.77 5.74
C PHE A 182 -16.64 5.06 4.36
N TYR A 183 -15.81 5.00 3.31
CA TYR A 183 -16.28 5.09 1.92
C TYR A 183 -16.05 3.74 1.23
N PRO A 184 -17.12 2.98 0.93
CA PRO A 184 -17.00 1.66 0.33
C PRO A 184 -16.62 1.74 -1.15
N PHE A 185 -16.07 0.63 -1.64
CA PHE A 185 -16.08 0.31 -3.06
C PHE A 185 -17.50 -0.09 -3.47
N VAL A 186 -18.01 0.56 -4.52
CA VAL A 186 -19.29 0.26 -5.16
C VAL A 186 -19.00 -0.14 -6.60
N SER A 187 -19.38 -1.34 -7.00
CA SER A 187 -19.07 -1.89 -8.33
C SER A 187 -17.57 -1.85 -8.68
N GLY A 188 -16.71 -2.08 -7.68
CA GLY A 188 -15.26 -2.07 -7.86
C GLY A 188 -14.62 -0.68 -7.89
N VAL A 189 -15.37 0.41 -7.73
CA VAL A 189 -14.83 1.79 -7.71
C VAL A 189 -15.03 2.40 -6.31
N PRO A 190 -14.02 3.05 -5.70
CA PRO A 190 -14.22 3.83 -4.50
C PRO A 190 -15.30 4.87 -4.77
N LYS A 191 -16.36 4.87 -3.96
CA LYS A 191 -17.31 5.99 -3.98
C LYS A 191 -16.50 7.21 -3.54
N GLU A 192 -16.21 8.12 -4.48
CA GLU A 192 -15.34 9.27 -4.23
C GLU A 192 -15.75 9.96 -2.92
N SER A 193 -14.81 10.01 -1.98
CA SER A 193 -14.96 10.88 -0.83
C SER A 193 -14.84 12.32 -1.32
N VAL A 194 -15.98 12.99 -1.37
CA VAL A 194 -16.21 14.43 -1.49
C VAL A 194 -14.97 15.26 -1.15
N ASN A 195 -14.57 16.15 -2.06
CA ASN A 195 -13.59 17.21 -1.85
C ASN A 195 -13.74 17.82 -0.44
N PHE A 196 -12.83 17.50 0.48
CA PHE A 196 -12.70 18.28 1.69
C PHE A 196 -12.15 19.64 1.25
N SER A 197 -12.98 20.68 1.37
CA SER A 197 -12.61 22.07 1.11
C SER A 197 -11.19 22.35 1.57
N SER A 198 -10.38 22.81 0.63
CA SER A 198 -9.03 23.32 0.84
C SER A 198 -9.06 24.46 1.85
N HIS A 199 -8.73 24.17 3.10
CA HIS A 199 -8.22 25.17 4.04
C HIS A 199 -6.74 24.91 4.29
N LEU A 200 -5.95 24.92 3.21
CA LEU A 200 -4.52 25.19 3.29
C LEU A 200 -4.36 26.71 3.40
N LYS A 201 -4.38 27.23 4.63
CA LYS A 201 -3.78 28.53 4.92
C LYS A 201 -2.26 28.37 4.79
N LEU A 202 -1.73 28.71 3.63
CA LEU A 202 -0.35 29.18 3.51
C LEU A 202 -0.31 30.61 4.06
N VAL A 203 0.22 30.77 5.28
CA VAL A 203 0.93 32.00 5.66
C VAL A 203 2.08 31.58 6.58
N VAL A 204 3.25 31.36 6.01
CA VAL A 204 4.50 31.64 6.73
C VAL A 204 5.08 32.87 6.05
N ASN A 205 4.65 34.04 6.52
CA ASN A 205 5.34 35.28 6.22
C ASN A 205 6.52 35.34 7.20
N ASN A 206 7.74 35.13 6.69
CA ASN A 206 8.94 35.56 7.38
C ASN A 206 9.02 37.09 7.27
N VAL A 207 8.97 37.77 8.41
CA VAL A 207 9.50 39.12 8.60
C VAL A 207 10.69 39.00 9.52
#